data_AF-A0A7K1IT45-F1
#
_entry.id   AF-A0A7K1IT45-F1
#
_cell.length_a   1.000
_cell.length_b   1.000
_cell.length_c   1.000
_cell.angle_alpha   90.00
_cell.angle_beta   90.00
_cell.angle_gamma   90.00
#
_symmetry.space_group_name_H-M   'P 1'
#
loop_
_entity.id
_entity.type
_entity.pdbx_description
1 polymer ?
#
loop_
_entity_poly.entity_id
_entity_poly.type
_entity_poly.pdbx_seq_one_letter_code
_entity_poly.pdbx_strand_id
1 'polypeptide(L)'
;MPQLVALANRPDVQQSVAQARAVADQVIAHPALRRHGSDIALESSLRGARASAALMGVDVDLEFLRSGHLRLDHPGRPLAQAALRVAQEIPLLENTWRRSPVQALARLHVVAAADLADSLGSDRIGRPRSDDDFDPQDLIDLLVVPPADIAPLLMDLNSLLLNDSSTSALVVAAWTHGELMRIQPFGTRDGLVARAAERLVLRSRGFDPRGLIVTEAGHLSAGRASYQEQLQGFATGDLAAMADWVEHCARAVRTGAATIEVVCNQLAE
;
A
#
# COMPACT_ATOMS: atom_id res chain seq x y z
N MET A 1 22.55 -0.33 3.28
CA MET A 1 21.37 -1.03 3.82
C MET A 1 21.62 -1.97 5.02
N PRO A 2 22.51 -1.69 6.01
CA PRO A 2 22.68 -2.60 7.15
C PRO A 2 21.42 -2.85 7.98
N GLN A 3 20.54 -1.85 8.09
CA GLN A 3 19.33 -1.90 8.92
C GLN A 3 18.26 -2.85 8.36
N LEU A 4 17.99 -2.84 7.05
CA LEU A 4 17.07 -3.81 6.41
C LEU A 4 17.56 -5.24 6.60
N VAL A 5 18.87 -5.48 6.44
CA VAL A 5 19.47 -6.81 6.62
C VAL A 5 19.36 -7.26 8.08
N ALA A 6 19.63 -6.36 9.03
CA ALA A 6 19.47 -6.64 10.46
C ALA A 6 18.01 -6.99 10.79
N LEU A 7 17.06 -6.24 10.25
CA LEU A 7 15.62 -6.46 10.41
C LEU A 7 15.19 -7.82 9.84
N ALA A 8 15.61 -8.14 8.61
CA ALA A 8 15.26 -9.39 7.93
C ALA A 8 15.84 -10.64 8.60
N ASN A 9 16.94 -10.51 9.33
CA ASN A 9 17.61 -11.62 10.02
C ASN A 9 17.06 -11.89 11.42
N ARG A 10 16.10 -11.11 11.92
CA ARG A 10 15.53 -11.37 13.23
C ARG A 10 14.62 -12.62 13.21
N PRO A 11 14.71 -13.52 14.20
CA PRO A 11 13.89 -14.74 14.24
C PRO A 11 12.37 -14.48 14.27
N ASP A 12 11.93 -13.47 15.02
CA ASP A 12 10.52 -13.06 15.11
C ASP A 12 9.98 -12.54 13.76
N VAL A 13 10.77 -11.76 13.04
CA VAL A 13 10.46 -11.31 11.67
C VAL A 13 10.37 -12.50 10.71
N GLN A 14 11.34 -13.41 10.74
CA GLN A 14 11.33 -14.61 9.88
C GLN A 14 10.11 -15.49 10.14
N GLN A 15 9.74 -15.68 11.40
CA GLN A 15 8.55 -16.44 11.79
C GLN A 15 7.27 -15.78 11.26
N SER A 16 7.13 -14.47 11.46
CA SER A 16 5.98 -13.68 11.00
C SER A 16 5.81 -13.75 9.47
N VAL A 17 6.92 -13.65 8.75
CA VAL A 17 6.99 -13.78 7.29
C VAL A 17 6.58 -15.18 6.83
N ALA A 18 7.09 -16.22 7.48
CA ALA A 18 6.76 -17.61 7.12
C ALA A 18 5.27 -17.90 7.31
N GLN A 19 4.68 -17.42 8.42
CA GLN A 19 3.25 -17.55 8.67
C GLN A 19 2.40 -16.81 7.63
N ALA A 20 2.78 -15.58 7.28
CA ALA A 20 2.08 -14.81 6.25
C ALA A 20 2.18 -15.50 4.87
N ARG A 21 3.34 -16.07 4.53
CA ARG A 21 3.51 -16.80 3.27
C ARG A 21 2.62 -18.04 3.21
N ALA A 22 2.54 -18.82 4.29
CA ALA A 22 1.73 -20.03 4.33
C ALA A 22 0.23 -19.73 4.05
N VAL A 23 -0.31 -18.66 4.63
CA VAL A 23 -1.70 -18.23 4.40
C VAL A 23 -1.89 -17.69 2.97
N ALA A 24 -0.93 -16.90 2.47
CA ALA A 24 -0.95 -16.41 1.10
C ALA A 24 -1.01 -17.57 0.07
N ASP A 25 -0.18 -18.60 0.27
CA ASP A 25 -0.13 -19.77 -0.60
C ASP A 25 -1.45 -20.54 -0.65
N GLN A 26 -2.14 -20.67 0.48
CA GLN A 26 -3.46 -21.31 0.55
C GLN A 26 -4.49 -20.59 -0.32
N VAL A 27 -4.55 -19.26 -0.22
CA VAL A 27 -5.50 -18.45 -1.00
C VAL A 27 -5.15 -18.45 -2.48
N ILE A 28 -3.86 -18.35 -2.83
CA ILE A 28 -3.40 -18.40 -4.23
C ILE A 28 -3.70 -19.77 -4.88
N ALA A 29 -3.70 -20.85 -4.08
CA ALA A 29 -4.03 -22.20 -4.54
C ALA A 29 -5.55 -22.47 -4.60
N HIS A 30 -6.41 -21.52 -4.21
CA HIS A 30 -7.84 -21.74 -4.08
C HIS A 30 -8.51 -22.15 -5.42
N PRO A 31 -9.27 -23.26 -5.50
CA PRO A 31 -9.84 -23.77 -6.76
C PRO A 31 -10.71 -22.78 -7.55
N ALA A 32 -11.44 -21.90 -6.85
CA ALA A 32 -12.30 -20.87 -7.45
C ALA A 32 -11.54 -19.96 -8.43
N LEU A 33 -10.25 -19.72 -8.21
CA LEU A 33 -9.40 -18.87 -9.05
C LEU A 33 -9.23 -19.36 -10.49
N ARG A 34 -9.54 -20.64 -10.76
CA ARG A 34 -9.54 -21.21 -12.12
C ARG A 34 -10.74 -20.75 -12.95
N ARG A 35 -11.89 -20.51 -12.32
CA ARG A 35 -13.15 -20.14 -13.00
C ARG A 35 -13.52 -18.67 -12.81
N HIS A 36 -13.28 -18.13 -11.61
CA HIS A 36 -13.72 -16.80 -11.19
C HIS A 36 -12.54 -15.84 -10.98
N GLY A 37 -11.42 -16.11 -11.64
CA GLY A 37 -10.16 -15.42 -11.38
C GLY A 37 -10.18 -13.91 -11.63
N SER A 38 -10.93 -13.45 -12.63
CA SER A 38 -11.14 -12.02 -12.90
C SER A 38 -12.01 -11.36 -11.84
N ASP A 39 -13.08 -12.03 -11.44
CA ASP A 39 -14.07 -11.51 -10.50
C ASP A 39 -13.46 -11.36 -9.10
N ILE A 40 -12.67 -12.36 -8.68
CA ILE A 40 -11.93 -12.30 -7.41
C ILE A 40 -10.90 -11.15 -7.43
N ALA A 41 -10.20 -10.93 -8.55
CA ALA A 41 -9.25 -9.82 -8.68
C ALA A 41 -9.95 -8.45 -8.64
N LEU A 42 -11.13 -8.33 -9.26
CA LEU A 42 -11.96 -7.14 -9.17
C LEU A 42 -12.41 -6.89 -7.72
N GLU A 43 -12.90 -7.92 -7.04
CA GLU A 43 -13.35 -7.86 -5.65
C GLU A 43 -12.21 -7.50 -4.68
N SER A 44 -10.98 -7.98 -4.95
CA SER A 44 -9.77 -7.56 -4.26
C SER A 44 -9.47 -6.08 -4.46
N SER A 45 -9.51 -5.61 -5.72
CA SER A 45 -9.26 -4.21 -6.06
C SER A 45 -10.26 -3.27 -5.37
N LEU A 46 -11.56 -3.59 -5.40
CA LEU A 46 -12.62 -2.80 -4.78
C LEU A 46 -12.50 -2.74 -3.25
N ARG A 47 -12.21 -3.87 -2.59
CA ARG A 47 -11.98 -3.89 -1.13
C ARG A 47 -10.73 -3.13 -0.74
N GLY A 48 -9.66 -3.26 -1.53
CA GLY A 48 -8.43 -2.50 -1.34
C GLY A 48 -8.69 -1.00 -1.43
N ALA A 49 -9.42 -0.55 -2.46
CA ALA A 49 -9.82 0.85 -2.61
C ALA A 49 -10.63 1.35 -1.40
N ARG A 50 -11.67 0.61 -0.99
CA ARG A 50 -12.50 0.96 0.17
C ARG A 50 -11.66 1.10 1.44
N ALA A 51 -10.84 0.10 1.72
CA ALA A 51 -10.05 0.07 2.94
C ALA A 51 -8.96 1.14 2.95
N SER A 52 -8.36 1.41 1.79
CA SER A 52 -7.37 2.47 1.61
C SER A 52 -7.98 3.86 1.82
N ALA A 53 -9.22 4.10 1.39
CA ALA A 53 -9.95 5.34 1.70
C ALA A 53 -10.32 5.43 3.19
N ALA A 54 -10.76 4.32 3.80
CA ALA A 54 -11.14 4.28 5.22
C ALA A 54 -9.95 4.58 6.15
N LEU A 55 -8.75 4.12 5.80
CA LEU A 55 -7.51 4.47 6.51
C LEU A 55 -7.17 5.97 6.43
N MET A 56 -7.69 6.68 5.43
CA MET A 56 -7.60 8.13 5.30
C MET A 56 -8.80 8.86 5.94
N GLY A 57 -9.68 8.12 6.65
CA GLY A 57 -10.84 8.69 7.36
C GLY A 57 -12.14 8.72 6.55
N VAL A 58 -12.17 8.15 5.34
CA VAL A 58 -13.39 8.06 4.52
C VAL A 58 -13.76 6.61 4.27
N ASP A 59 -14.71 6.10 5.05
CA ASP A 59 -15.29 4.78 4.82
C ASP A 59 -16.60 4.90 4.04
N VAL A 60 -16.75 4.06 3.01
CA VAL A 60 -17.92 4.02 2.13
C VAL A 60 -18.37 2.57 1.97
N ASP A 61 -19.65 2.34 1.68
CA ASP A 61 -20.11 0.99 1.36
C ASP A 61 -19.37 0.45 0.13
N LEU A 62 -19.03 -0.84 0.16
CA LEU A 62 -18.41 -1.52 -0.98
C LEU A 62 -19.35 -1.55 -2.19
N GLU A 63 -20.66 -1.65 -1.97
CA GLU A 63 -21.66 -1.62 -3.05
C GLU A 63 -21.70 -0.26 -3.75
N PHE A 64 -21.34 0.83 -3.06
CA PHE A 64 -21.17 2.13 -3.70
C PHE A 64 -19.99 2.15 -4.67
N LEU A 65 -18.89 1.45 -4.36
CA LEU A 65 -17.76 1.32 -5.28
C LEU A 65 -18.10 0.40 -6.46
N ARG A 66 -18.86 -0.68 -6.24
CA ARG A 66 -19.31 -1.59 -7.31
C ARG A 66 -20.23 -0.90 -8.31
N SER A 67 -21.25 -0.20 -7.82
CA SER A 67 -22.23 0.46 -8.68
C SER A 67 -21.67 1.66 -9.43
N GLY A 68 -20.58 2.27 -8.95
CA GLY A 68 -20.04 3.52 -9.49
C GLY A 68 -20.92 4.75 -9.22
N HIS A 69 -22.08 4.58 -8.57
CA HIS A 69 -23.02 5.64 -8.25
C HIS A 69 -22.72 6.22 -6.86
N LEU A 70 -21.53 6.80 -6.70
CA LEU A 70 -21.29 7.71 -5.59
C LEU A 70 -22.25 8.89 -5.75
N ARG A 71 -23.17 9.08 -4.80
CA ARG A 71 -24.04 10.26 -4.80
C ARG A 71 -23.17 11.49 -5.00
N LEU A 72 -23.54 12.34 -5.96
CA LEU A 72 -22.68 13.45 -6.42
C LEU A 72 -22.25 14.38 -5.27
N ASP A 73 -23.05 14.42 -4.19
CA ASP A 73 -22.92 15.25 -2.99
C ASP A 73 -22.17 14.60 -1.81
N HIS A 74 -21.73 13.33 -1.90
CA HIS A 74 -21.08 12.69 -0.76
C HIS A 74 -19.69 13.32 -0.49
N PRO A 75 -19.42 13.86 0.72
CA PRO A 75 -18.18 14.59 1.00
C PRO A 75 -16.92 13.71 0.87
N GLY A 76 -17.03 12.41 1.14
CA GLY A 76 -15.94 11.44 0.95
C GLY A 76 -15.70 10.98 -0.50
N ARG A 77 -16.54 11.41 -1.45
CA ARG A 77 -16.48 10.94 -2.84
C ARG A 77 -15.11 11.16 -3.51
N PRO A 78 -14.46 12.33 -3.42
CA PRO A 78 -13.19 12.56 -4.11
C PRO A 78 -12.11 11.56 -3.69
N LEU A 79 -11.94 11.35 -2.38
CA LEU A 79 -10.96 10.41 -1.82
C LEU A 79 -11.32 8.94 -2.13
N ALA A 80 -12.59 8.55 -2.05
CA ALA A 80 -13.00 7.19 -2.43
C ALA A 80 -12.72 6.90 -3.92
N GLN A 81 -12.94 7.87 -4.81
CA GLN A 81 -12.61 7.75 -6.23
C GLN A 81 -11.10 7.74 -6.47
N ALA A 82 -10.32 8.53 -5.73
CA ALA A 82 -8.86 8.49 -5.77
C ALA A 82 -8.34 7.10 -5.41
N ALA A 83 -8.81 6.52 -4.30
CA ALA A 83 -8.43 5.18 -3.89
C ALA A 83 -8.81 4.11 -4.93
N LEU A 84 -9.99 4.24 -5.57
CA LEU A 84 -10.42 3.35 -6.65
C LEU A 84 -9.51 3.45 -7.88
N ARG A 85 -9.17 4.66 -8.34
CA ARG A 85 -8.25 4.88 -9.46
C ARG A 85 -6.87 4.28 -9.15
N VAL A 86 -6.35 4.51 -7.95
CA VAL A 86 -5.08 3.94 -7.50
C VAL A 86 -5.12 2.40 -7.54
N ALA A 87 -6.16 1.78 -6.97
CA ALA A 87 -6.29 0.33 -6.95
C ALA A 87 -6.37 -0.29 -8.36
N GLN A 88 -7.00 0.39 -9.32
CA GLN A 88 -7.08 -0.01 -10.73
C GLN A 88 -5.75 0.15 -11.47
N GLU A 89 -4.91 1.11 -11.06
CA GLU A 89 -3.62 1.38 -11.70
C GLU A 89 -2.53 0.36 -11.30
N ILE A 90 -2.61 -0.22 -10.10
CA ILE A 90 -1.62 -1.21 -9.58
C ILE A 90 -1.26 -2.32 -10.59
N PRO A 91 -2.19 -3.11 -11.13
CA PRO A 91 -1.84 -4.19 -12.07
C PRO A 91 -1.20 -3.67 -13.37
N LEU A 92 -1.46 -2.43 -13.77
CA LEU A 92 -0.90 -1.82 -14.98
C LEU A 92 0.55 -1.36 -14.78
N LEU A 93 0.95 -1.09 -13.54
CA LEU A 93 2.27 -0.54 -13.22
C LEU A 93 3.33 -1.58 -12.90
N GLU A 94 3.03 -2.87 -12.87
CA GLU A 94 4.00 -3.90 -12.46
C GLU A 94 5.29 -3.87 -13.31
N ASN A 95 5.17 -3.73 -14.64
CA ASN A 95 6.33 -3.65 -15.53
C ASN A 95 7.14 -2.37 -15.32
N THR A 96 6.46 -1.24 -15.10
CA THR A 96 7.12 0.04 -14.80
C THR A 96 7.82 -0.04 -13.45
N TRP A 97 7.16 -0.60 -12.43
CA TRP A 97 7.72 -0.78 -11.09
C TRP A 97 9.02 -1.59 -11.09
N ARG A 98 9.09 -2.69 -11.87
CA ARG A 98 10.31 -3.51 -12.00
C ARG A 98 11.50 -2.77 -12.61
N ARG A 99 11.26 -1.72 -13.40
CA ARG A 99 12.30 -1.00 -14.16
C ARG A 99 12.62 0.37 -13.57
N SER A 100 11.60 1.04 -13.06
CA SER A 100 11.62 2.42 -12.56
C SER A 100 10.55 2.60 -11.46
N PRO A 101 10.83 2.13 -10.23
CA PRO A 101 9.94 2.36 -9.07
C PRO A 101 9.53 3.82 -8.89
N VAL A 102 10.46 4.77 -9.02
CA VAL A 102 10.17 6.21 -8.87
C VAL A 102 9.15 6.71 -9.90
N GLN A 103 9.23 6.25 -11.15
CA GLN A 103 8.24 6.60 -12.17
C GLN A 103 6.87 6.00 -11.85
N ALA A 104 6.82 4.78 -11.33
CA ALA A 104 5.57 4.17 -10.89
C ALA A 104 4.95 4.93 -9.70
N LEU A 105 5.75 5.37 -8.72
CA LEU A 105 5.29 6.21 -7.61
C LEU A 105 4.70 7.54 -8.11
N ALA A 106 5.40 8.23 -9.02
CA ALA A 106 4.90 9.45 -9.64
C ALA A 106 3.55 9.23 -10.33
N ARG A 107 3.41 8.12 -11.08
CA ARG A 107 2.17 7.76 -11.76
C ARG A 107 1.03 7.41 -10.79
N LEU A 108 1.32 6.71 -9.69
CA LEU A 108 0.35 6.46 -8.62
C LEU A 108 -0.15 7.78 -8.03
N HIS A 109 0.75 8.73 -7.76
CA HIS A 109 0.35 10.05 -7.27
C HIS A 109 -0.50 10.82 -8.31
N VAL A 110 -0.19 10.73 -9.60
CA VAL A 110 -1.01 11.35 -10.66
C VAL A 110 -2.46 10.87 -10.61
N VAL A 111 -2.70 9.58 -10.46
CA VAL A 111 -4.08 9.06 -10.39
C VAL A 111 -4.74 9.30 -9.02
N ALA A 112 -3.96 9.35 -7.95
CA ALA A 112 -4.42 9.62 -6.60
C ALA A 112 -4.87 11.08 -6.41
N ALA A 113 -4.11 12.03 -6.95
CA ALA A 113 -4.35 13.46 -6.80
C ALA A 113 -5.08 14.10 -8.00
N ALA A 114 -5.66 13.30 -8.90
CA ALA A 114 -6.33 13.79 -10.10
C ALA A 114 -7.47 14.79 -9.80
N ASP A 115 -8.19 14.63 -8.68
CA ASP A 115 -9.23 15.54 -8.20
C ASP A 115 -8.68 16.85 -7.59
N LEU A 116 -7.37 16.94 -7.38
CA LEU A 116 -6.70 18.07 -6.73
C LEU A 116 -5.92 18.96 -7.73
N ALA A 117 -5.99 18.66 -9.03
CA ALA A 117 -5.22 19.39 -10.06
C ALA A 117 -5.54 20.89 -10.09
N ASP A 118 -6.80 21.25 -9.93
CA ASP A 118 -7.24 22.65 -9.94
C ASP A 118 -6.82 23.40 -8.67
N SER A 119 -6.76 22.71 -7.52
CA SER A 119 -6.42 23.32 -6.23
C SER A 119 -4.91 23.37 -5.95
N LEU A 120 -4.16 22.34 -6.35
CA LEU A 120 -2.71 22.25 -6.09
C LEU A 120 -1.86 22.76 -7.26
N GLY A 121 -2.43 22.83 -8.47
CA GLY A 121 -1.67 23.06 -9.70
C GLY A 121 -1.15 21.75 -10.29
N SER A 122 -1.31 21.61 -11.61
CA SER A 122 -0.92 20.40 -12.35
C SER A 122 0.58 20.10 -12.31
N ASP A 123 1.41 21.10 -12.00
CA ASP A 123 2.86 21.01 -11.92
C ASP A 123 3.37 20.37 -10.61
N ARG A 124 2.55 20.33 -9.55
CA ARG A 124 2.83 19.59 -8.30
C ARG A 124 2.45 18.11 -8.40
N ILE A 125 1.48 17.76 -9.23
CA ILE A 125 1.00 16.37 -9.37
C ILE A 125 2.07 15.47 -9.99
N GLY A 126 2.29 14.33 -9.34
CA GLY A 126 3.32 13.36 -9.71
C GLY A 126 4.76 13.80 -9.44
N ARG A 127 4.99 14.91 -8.73
CA ARG A 127 6.33 15.40 -8.41
C ARG A 127 6.57 15.45 -6.90
N PRO A 128 7.80 15.16 -6.43
CA PRO A 128 8.15 15.41 -5.04
C PRO A 128 7.86 16.86 -4.65
N ARG A 129 7.36 17.07 -3.43
CA ARG A 129 7.05 18.41 -2.93
C ARG A 129 8.32 19.26 -2.81
N SER A 130 8.16 20.56 -3.07
CA SER A 130 9.23 21.57 -3.01
C SER A 130 9.24 22.39 -1.72
N ASP A 131 8.21 22.20 -0.89
CA ASP A 131 7.94 22.95 0.33
C ASP A 131 7.36 21.99 1.38
N ASP A 132 7.06 22.53 2.56
CA ASP A 132 6.40 21.82 3.66
C ASP A 132 4.88 22.02 3.64
N ASP A 133 4.28 22.28 2.47
CA ASP A 133 2.83 22.28 2.34
C ASP A 133 2.32 20.82 2.30
N PHE A 134 1.56 20.47 3.32
CA PHE A 134 0.86 19.19 3.42
C PHE A 134 -0.64 19.40 3.30
N ASP A 135 -1.35 18.40 2.78
CA ASP A 135 -2.79 18.31 3.03
C ASP A 135 -3.00 17.96 4.53
N PRO A 136 -3.63 18.84 5.33
CA PRO A 136 -3.87 18.58 6.75
C PRO A 136 -4.70 17.31 6.99
N GLN A 137 -5.49 16.87 6.01
CA GLN A 137 -6.31 15.66 6.09
C GLN A 137 -5.48 14.37 5.93
N ASP A 138 -4.31 14.48 5.29
CA ASP A 138 -3.43 13.36 4.98
C ASP A 138 -2.21 13.30 5.92
N LEU A 139 -2.04 14.29 6.81
CA LEU A 139 -0.93 14.34 7.76
C LEU A 139 -1.03 13.20 8.79
N ILE A 140 0.05 12.44 8.91
CA ILE A 140 0.31 11.59 10.08
C ILE A 140 1.28 12.35 10.97
N ASP A 141 1.10 12.26 12.28
CA ASP A 141 1.99 12.88 13.27
C ASP A 141 3.38 12.22 13.24
N LEU A 142 4.19 12.65 12.27
CA LEU A 142 5.54 12.22 11.95
C LEU A 142 6.41 13.46 11.72
N LEU A 143 7.73 13.29 11.88
CA LEU A 143 8.69 14.35 11.55
C LEU A 143 8.67 14.62 10.04
N VAL A 144 8.46 15.90 9.70
CA VAL A 144 8.51 16.38 8.32
C VAL A 144 9.94 16.29 7.79
N VAL A 145 10.12 15.53 6.71
CA VAL A 145 11.40 15.44 5.99
C VAL A 145 11.63 16.74 5.20
N PRO A 146 12.80 17.39 5.27
CA PRO A 146 13.06 18.59 4.45
C PRO A 146 12.97 18.28 2.95
N PRO A 147 12.42 19.19 2.10
CA PRO A 147 12.31 18.97 0.66
C PRO A 147 13.63 18.58 -0.04
N ALA A 148 14.75 19.12 0.43
CA ALA A 148 16.08 18.82 -0.08
C ALA A 148 16.50 17.34 0.11
N ASP A 149 15.93 16.66 1.10
CA ASP A 149 16.28 15.28 1.45
C ASP A 149 15.38 14.23 0.76
N ILE A 150 14.24 14.65 0.18
CA ILE A 150 13.27 13.73 -0.43
C ILE A 150 13.87 12.99 -1.63
N ALA A 151 14.52 13.71 -2.56
CA ALA A 151 15.08 13.10 -3.75
C ALA A 151 16.20 12.08 -3.44
N PRO A 152 17.19 12.38 -2.57
CA PRO A 152 18.15 11.39 -2.08
C PRO A 152 17.49 10.14 -1.48
N LEU A 153 16.51 10.31 -0.58
CA LEU A 153 15.82 9.19 0.07
C LEU A 153 15.04 8.32 -0.92
N LEU A 154 14.38 8.93 -1.90
CA LEU A 154 13.70 8.18 -2.97
C LEU A 154 14.70 7.44 -3.87
N MET A 155 15.88 8.00 -4.12
CA MET A 155 16.95 7.34 -4.89
C MET A 155 17.53 6.13 -4.13
N ASP A 156 17.67 6.22 -2.81
CA ASP A 156 18.08 5.11 -1.97
C ASP A 156 17.04 3.98 -1.98
N LEU A 157 15.76 4.32 -1.83
CA LEU A 157 14.66 3.35 -1.93
C LEU A 157 14.59 2.71 -3.32
N ASN A 158 14.76 3.50 -4.38
CA ASN A 158 14.80 3.00 -5.75
C ASN A 158 15.97 2.02 -5.96
N SER A 159 17.14 2.36 -5.43
CA SER A 159 18.33 1.51 -5.51
C SER A 159 18.12 0.20 -4.74
N LEU A 160 17.47 0.22 -3.58
CA LEU A 160 17.05 -1.00 -2.89
C LEU A 160 16.14 -1.85 -3.79
N LEU A 161 15.06 -1.27 -4.30
CA LEU A 161 14.01 -2.00 -5.01
C LEU A 161 14.52 -2.67 -6.29
N LEU A 162 15.47 -2.04 -6.98
CA LEU A 162 16.08 -2.55 -8.21
C LEU A 162 17.17 -3.61 -7.98
N ASN A 163 17.93 -3.52 -6.88
CA ASN A 163 19.15 -4.32 -6.70
C ASN A 163 19.03 -5.42 -5.65
N ASP A 164 18.10 -5.33 -4.69
CA ASP A 164 17.91 -6.38 -3.69
C ASP A 164 17.06 -7.53 -4.25
N SER A 165 17.62 -8.73 -4.24
CA SER A 165 16.94 -9.96 -4.68
C SER A 165 16.89 -11.06 -3.62
N SER A 166 17.46 -10.82 -2.43
CA SER A 166 17.59 -11.83 -1.37
C SER A 166 16.64 -11.59 -0.19
N THR A 167 16.25 -10.34 0.06
CA THR A 167 15.34 -10.03 1.16
C THR A 167 13.92 -10.50 0.82
N SER A 168 13.24 -11.10 1.80
CA SER A 168 11.85 -11.54 1.66
C SER A 168 10.96 -10.42 1.10
N ALA A 169 10.12 -10.76 0.13
CA ALA A 169 9.19 -9.83 -0.51
C ALA A 169 8.34 -9.06 0.49
N LEU A 170 7.88 -9.71 1.57
CA LEU A 170 7.06 -9.07 2.60
C LEU A 170 7.85 -8.06 3.43
N VAL A 171 9.12 -8.35 3.74
CA VAL A 171 9.98 -7.40 4.48
C VAL A 171 10.26 -6.18 3.62
N VAL A 172 10.55 -6.37 2.32
CA VAL A 172 10.74 -5.25 1.39
C VAL A 172 9.44 -4.46 1.18
N ALA A 173 8.29 -5.11 1.16
CA ALA A 173 7.00 -4.44 1.05
C ALA A 173 6.72 -3.57 2.29
N ALA A 174 6.91 -4.12 3.49
CA ALA A 174 6.79 -3.38 4.75
C ALA A 174 7.78 -2.22 4.83
N TRP A 175 9.04 -2.43 4.45
CA TRP A 175 10.06 -1.38 4.40
C TRP A 175 9.66 -0.26 3.44
N THR A 176 9.24 -0.61 2.22
CA THR A 176 8.83 0.36 1.19
C THR A 176 7.63 1.20 1.65
N HIS A 177 6.63 0.55 2.24
CA HIS A 177 5.47 1.23 2.80
C HIS A 177 5.88 2.20 3.92
N GLY A 178 6.64 1.72 4.91
CA GLY A 178 7.10 2.53 6.03
C GLY A 178 7.95 3.72 5.59
N GLU A 179 8.90 3.52 4.67
CA GLU A 179 9.74 4.59 4.14
C GLU A 179 8.93 5.64 3.37
N LEU A 180 7.98 5.23 2.52
CA LEU A 180 7.13 6.19 1.80
C LEU A 180 6.27 7.02 2.77
N MET A 181 5.76 6.40 3.84
CA MET A 181 5.01 7.11 4.87
C MET A 181 5.90 8.01 5.74
N ARG A 182 7.16 7.65 5.96
CA ARG A 182 8.15 8.50 6.65
C ARG A 182 8.58 9.68 5.78
N ILE A 183 8.74 9.48 4.48
CA ILE A 183 9.21 10.50 3.53
C ILE A 183 8.08 11.47 3.17
N GLN A 184 6.86 10.96 2.98
CA GLN A 184 5.71 11.69 2.41
C GLN A 184 6.13 12.52 1.19
N PRO A 185 6.62 11.86 0.12
CA PRO A 185 7.30 12.54 -0.98
C PRO A 185 6.41 13.55 -1.69
N PHE A 186 5.09 13.35 -1.72
CA PHE A 186 4.17 14.21 -2.46
C PHE A 186 3.47 15.26 -1.61
N GLY A 187 3.37 15.05 -0.29
CA GLY A 187 2.66 15.91 0.66
C GLY A 187 1.14 15.76 0.65
N THR A 188 0.60 15.05 -0.35
CA THR A 188 -0.82 14.73 -0.50
C THR A 188 -0.98 13.30 -1.03
N ARG A 189 -2.00 12.59 -0.55
CA ARG A 189 -2.34 11.21 -0.91
C ARG A 189 -1.21 10.18 -0.75
N ASP A 190 -0.14 10.49 -0.01
CA ASP A 190 1.00 9.59 0.20
C ASP A 190 0.59 8.25 0.81
N GLY A 191 -0.43 8.25 1.69
CA GLY A 191 -1.01 7.01 2.23
C GLY A 191 -1.57 6.06 1.17
N LEU A 192 -2.24 6.59 0.14
CA LEU A 192 -2.73 5.78 -0.97
C LEU A 192 -1.56 5.23 -1.80
N VAL A 193 -0.54 6.06 -2.03
CA VAL A 193 0.65 5.68 -2.80
C VAL A 193 1.46 4.61 -2.08
N ALA A 194 1.68 4.75 -0.76
CA ALA A 194 2.45 3.81 0.05
C ALA A 194 1.80 2.41 0.09
N ARG A 195 0.48 2.34 0.28
CA ARG A 195 -0.27 1.07 0.24
C ARG A 195 -0.28 0.43 -1.15
N ALA A 196 -0.37 1.23 -2.21
CA ALA A 196 -0.24 0.72 -3.58
C ALA A 196 1.18 0.21 -3.89
N ALA A 197 2.21 0.90 -3.42
CA ALA A 197 3.60 0.50 -3.54
C ALA A 197 3.86 -0.83 -2.81
N GLU A 198 3.30 -1.03 -1.62
CA GLU A 198 3.34 -2.31 -0.91
C GLU A 198 2.81 -3.45 -1.78
N ARG A 199 1.62 -3.28 -2.37
CA ARG A 199 1.04 -4.28 -3.29
C ARG A 199 1.92 -4.51 -4.52
N LEU A 200 2.52 -3.46 -5.09
CA LEU A 200 3.45 -3.61 -6.21
C LEU A 200 4.70 -4.40 -5.84
N VAL A 201 5.25 -4.24 -4.63
CA VAL A 201 6.37 -5.07 -4.14
C VAL A 201 5.95 -6.54 -4.03
N LEU A 202 4.82 -6.82 -3.36
CA LEU A 202 4.32 -8.19 -3.19
C LEU A 202 4.04 -8.88 -4.53
N ARG A 203 3.44 -8.17 -5.49
CA ARG A 203 3.19 -8.64 -6.85
C ARG A 203 4.50 -8.90 -7.59
N SER A 204 5.36 -7.88 -7.67
CA SER A 204 6.56 -7.94 -8.48
C SER A 204 7.57 -8.96 -7.95
N ARG A 205 7.60 -9.22 -6.65
CA ARG A 205 8.50 -10.24 -6.07
C ARG A 205 7.88 -11.63 -5.95
N GLY A 206 6.71 -11.86 -6.57
CA GLY A 206 6.08 -13.18 -6.65
C GLY A 206 5.48 -13.68 -5.32
N PHE A 207 5.29 -12.79 -4.34
CA PHE A 207 4.58 -13.13 -3.12
C PHE A 207 3.08 -13.28 -3.41
N ASP A 208 2.53 -12.33 -4.16
CA ASP A 208 1.13 -12.33 -4.60
C ASP A 208 1.06 -11.89 -6.07
N PRO A 209 1.49 -12.74 -7.03
CA PRO A 209 1.66 -12.35 -8.43
C PRO A 209 0.36 -11.92 -9.12
N ARG A 210 -0.80 -12.35 -8.59
CA ARG A 210 -2.12 -11.95 -9.10
C ARG A 210 -2.67 -10.71 -8.40
N GLY A 211 -2.06 -10.28 -7.29
CA GLY A 211 -2.49 -9.16 -6.44
C GLY A 211 -3.86 -9.40 -5.82
N LEU A 212 -4.07 -10.61 -5.31
CA LEU A 212 -5.31 -11.02 -4.67
C LEU A 212 -5.40 -10.46 -3.25
N ILE A 213 -4.32 -10.52 -2.48
CA ILE A 213 -4.31 -10.22 -1.05
C ILE A 213 -4.58 -8.73 -0.82
N VAL A 214 -5.62 -8.44 -0.05
CA VAL A 214 -6.05 -7.08 0.26
C VAL A 214 -5.35 -6.59 1.52
N THR A 215 -4.08 -6.19 1.42
CA THR A 215 -3.30 -5.72 2.58
C THR A 215 -3.95 -4.50 3.24
N GLU A 216 -4.59 -3.63 2.47
CA GLU A 216 -5.29 -2.45 2.99
C GLU A 216 -6.44 -2.83 3.94
N ALA A 217 -7.17 -3.91 3.65
CA ALA A 217 -8.22 -4.42 4.54
C ALA A 217 -7.62 -4.98 5.84
N GLY A 218 -6.45 -5.61 5.77
CA GLY A 218 -5.73 -6.08 6.93
C GLY A 218 -5.21 -4.93 7.81
N HIS A 219 -4.63 -3.89 7.21
CA HIS A 219 -4.25 -2.68 7.94
C HIS A 219 -5.47 -2.02 8.60
N LEU A 220 -6.58 -1.90 7.87
CA LEU A 220 -7.82 -1.34 8.39
C LEU A 220 -8.39 -2.16 9.57
N SER A 221 -8.31 -3.49 9.51
CA SER A 221 -8.82 -4.36 10.59
C SER A 221 -8.10 -4.17 11.93
N ALA A 222 -6.84 -3.72 11.91
CA ALA A 222 -6.11 -3.37 13.12
C ALA A 222 -6.59 -2.03 13.72
N GLY A 223 -7.34 -1.24 12.95
CA GLY A 223 -7.80 0.09 13.31
C GLY A 223 -6.81 1.18 12.88
N ARG A 224 -7.36 2.33 12.45
CA ARG A 224 -6.57 3.46 11.93
C ARG A 224 -5.52 3.96 12.94
N ALA A 225 -5.89 4.08 14.22
CA ALA A 225 -4.97 4.53 15.26
C ALA A 225 -3.79 3.56 15.46
N SER A 226 -4.05 2.24 15.52
CA SER A 226 -2.99 1.25 15.65
C SER A 226 -2.09 1.21 14.41
N TYR A 227 -2.66 1.34 13.21
CA TYR A 227 -1.87 1.46 11.98
C TYR A 227 -0.95 2.70 12.00
N GLN A 228 -1.45 3.85 12.44
CA GLN A 228 -0.65 5.07 12.58
C GLN A 228 0.45 4.94 13.64
N GLU A 229 0.15 4.33 14.79
CA GLU A 229 1.12 4.06 15.86
C GLU A 229 2.28 3.19 15.37
N GLN A 230 2.00 2.16 14.57
CA GLN A 230 3.04 1.30 14.01
C GLN A 230 3.93 2.03 12.98
N LEU A 231 3.36 2.93 12.18
CA LEU A 231 4.13 3.79 11.28
C LEU A 231 5.01 4.78 12.05
N GLN A 232 4.52 5.33 13.16
CA GLN A 232 5.30 6.16 14.08
C GLN A 232 6.47 5.38 14.67
N GLY A 233 6.21 4.15 15.13
CA GLY A 233 7.25 3.23 15.61
C GLY A 233 8.32 2.97 14.54
N PHE A 234 7.91 2.63 13.32
CA PHE A 234 8.83 2.44 12.19
C PHE A 234 9.70 3.68 11.94
N ALA A 235 9.10 4.87 11.95
CA ALA A 235 9.78 6.12 11.65
C ALA A 235 10.88 6.49 12.67
N THR A 236 10.88 5.91 13.86
CA THR A 236 11.96 6.09 14.84
C THR A 236 13.29 5.47 14.40
N GLY A 237 13.25 4.48 13.50
CA GLY A 237 14.41 3.69 13.12
C GLY A 237 14.87 2.68 14.17
N ASP A 238 14.17 2.56 15.31
CA ASP A 238 14.45 1.53 16.30
C ASP A 238 14.17 0.14 15.74
N LEU A 239 15.13 -0.78 15.88
CA LEU A 239 15.05 -2.08 15.24
C LEU A 239 13.90 -2.95 15.78
N ALA A 240 13.49 -2.78 17.05
CA ALA A 240 12.36 -3.51 17.61
C ALA A 240 11.05 -2.92 17.09
N ALA A 241 10.90 -1.60 17.08
CA ALA A 241 9.71 -0.94 16.54
C ALA A 241 9.52 -1.22 15.03
N MET A 242 10.61 -1.30 14.27
CA MET A 242 10.56 -1.73 12.87
C MET A 242 10.16 -3.20 12.70
N ALA A 243 10.55 -4.07 13.64
CA ALA A 243 10.13 -5.47 13.64
C ALA A 243 8.63 -5.60 13.95
N ASP A 244 8.12 -4.80 14.88
CA ASP A 244 6.69 -4.71 15.19
C ASP A 244 5.88 -4.27 13.95
N TRP A 245 6.39 -3.30 13.19
CA TRP A 245 5.80 -2.90 11.91
C TRP A 245 5.76 -4.04 10.89
N VAL A 246 6.85 -4.82 10.77
CA VAL A 246 6.85 -5.98 9.85
C VAL A 246 5.84 -7.05 10.28
N GLU A 247 5.68 -7.31 11.58
CA GLU A 247 4.63 -8.21 12.08
C GLU A 247 3.23 -7.62 11.87
N HIS A 248 3.04 -6.30 12.01
CA HIS A 248 1.79 -5.65 11.62
C HIS A 248 1.47 -5.92 10.15
N CYS A 249 2.41 -5.72 9.22
CA CYS A 249 2.21 -6.02 7.80
C CYS A 249 1.96 -7.51 7.53
N ALA A 250 2.67 -8.40 8.24
CA ALA A 250 2.44 -9.84 8.13
C ALA A 250 1.03 -10.23 8.56
N ARG A 251 0.51 -9.63 9.63
CA ARG A 251 -0.88 -9.80 10.08
C ARG A 251 -1.88 -9.20 9.09
N ALA A 252 -1.56 -8.06 8.50
CA ALA A 252 -2.37 -7.45 7.46
C ALA A 252 -2.48 -8.37 6.24
N VAL A 253 -1.39 -9.02 5.81
CA VAL A 253 -1.41 -10.05 4.77
C VAL A 253 -2.31 -11.23 5.14
N ARG A 254 -2.15 -11.81 6.34
CA ARG A 254 -2.98 -12.94 6.80
C ARG A 254 -4.47 -12.59 6.79
N THR A 255 -4.82 -11.39 7.25
CA THR A 255 -6.21 -10.91 7.33
C THR A 255 -6.78 -10.57 5.94
N GLY A 256 -5.97 -9.94 5.09
CA GLY A 256 -6.33 -9.65 3.69
C GLY A 256 -6.51 -10.93 2.86
N ALA A 257 -5.73 -11.97 3.13
CA ALA A 257 -5.87 -13.28 2.52
C ALA A 257 -7.19 -13.95 2.96
N ALA A 258 -7.50 -13.98 4.26
CA ALA A 258 -8.78 -14.49 4.77
C ALA A 258 -9.99 -13.75 4.17
N THR A 259 -9.88 -12.43 3.96
CA THR A 259 -10.92 -11.63 3.30
C THR A 259 -11.22 -12.15 1.89
N ILE A 260 -10.19 -12.54 1.13
CA ILE A 260 -10.34 -13.08 -0.22
C ILE A 260 -10.80 -14.52 -0.24
N GLU A 261 -10.38 -15.32 0.74
CA GLU A 261 -10.88 -16.69 0.89
C GLU A 261 -12.42 -16.71 1.00
N VAL A 262 -13.01 -15.78 1.75
CA VAL A 262 -14.47 -15.64 1.83
C VAL A 262 -15.09 -15.35 0.45
N VAL A 263 -14.48 -14.45 -0.34
CA VAL A 263 -14.96 -14.13 -1.70
C VAL A 263 -14.84 -15.36 -2.61
N CYS A 264 -13.72 -16.08 -2.52
CA CYS A 264 -13.48 -17.30 -3.27
C CYS A 264 -14.54 -18.37 -2.97
N ASN A 265 -14.96 -18.54 -1.71
CA ASN A 265 -16.00 -19.48 -1.32
C ASN A 265 -17.37 -19.05 -1.84
N GLN A 266 -17.73 -17.77 -1.70
CA GLN A 266 -19.00 -17.23 -2.19
C GLN A 266 -19.20 -17.39 -3.70
N LEU A 267 -18.12 -17.27 -4.49
CA LEU A 267 -18.18 -17.42 -5.95
C LEU A 267 -18.10 -18.89 -6.41
N ALA A 268 -17.77 -19.82 -5.51
CA ALA A 268 -17.68 -21.25 -5.82
C ALA A 268 -18.97 -22.02 -5.56
N GLU A 269 -19.90 -21.42 -4.80
CA GLU A 269 -21.28 -21.87 -4.57
C GLU A 269 -22.17 -21.61 -5.81
#